data_AF-A0A3D5R6H3-F1
#
_entry.id   AF-A0A3D5R6H3-F1
#
_cell.length_a   1.000
_cell.length_b   1.000
_cell.length_c   1.000
_cell.angle_alpha   90.00
_cell.angle_beta   90.00
_cell.angle_gamma   90.00
#
_symmetry.space_group_name_H-M   'P 1'
#
loop_
_entity.id
_entity.type
_entity.pdbx_description
1 polymer ?
#
loop_
_entity_poly.entity_id
_entity_poly.type
_entity_poly.pdbx_seq_one_letter_code
_entity_poly.pdbx_strand_id
1 'polypeptide(L)'
;MRINRREKILLIVLAIAVLGYLFYNFIYLSNEEKIASLEAELEVKNTQVDELMKSIEDSRELNEKFKELNFEISDMSKIYLPDLDQGKLILFIDKKIDEYNIETSNISFTNDSVITINKEQSSNEAGYRYRLEELKDIYFNNIVDNQGGEENQEEQLSQSNADNLQINLNFNADYYDLLDFINDLQNNQFEITLSNLALTVGENNIIGGSMSMDFYSIPKLHEHDYMDWVWVDYIESGRSNPFYESDVQRDQYWTTRYDFVMNIKPISSDLPTVTLGEEDDIARDSYVYADSNSVESINIEVMQDGEMYYYKYRTSMESYPVNYEEEWIEFTPENDYISMQINSTKRSGPDDQSGVKLNIENNSDLIFYVNILNEDLINPRVEYEESGNVVFRVNE
;
A
#
# COMPACT_ATOMS: atom_id res chain seq x y z
N MET A 1 -25.48 31.26 99.38
CA MET A 1 -25.15 29.88 99.81
C MET A 1 -23.67 29.84 100.18
N ARG A 2 -23.28 29.50 101.42
CA ARG A 2 -21.87 29.41 101.85
C ARG A 2 -21.38 27.97 101.65
N ILE A 3 -20.61 27.73 100.60
CA ILE A 3 -20.03 26.42 100.26
C ILE A 3 -18.82 26.16 101.17
N ASN A 4 -18.75 24.95 101.75
CA ASN A 4 -17.72 24.54 102.70
C ASN A 4 -16.40 24.17 101.97
N ARG A 5 -15.22 24.29 102.61
CA ARG A 5 -13.90 24.06 101.97
C ARG A 5 -13.79 22.68 101.29
N ARG A 6 -14.42 21.65 101.86
CA ARG A 6 -14.45 20.29 101.31
C ARG A 6 -15.27 20.19 100.02
N GLU A 7 -16.42 20.85 99.95
CA GLU A 7 -17.28 20.89 98.75
C GLU A 7 -16.61 21.64 97.60
N LYS A 8 -15.82 22.68 97.90
CA LYS A 8 -15.05 23.44 96.91
C LYS A 8 -13.96 22.59 96.26
N ILE A 9 -13.28 21.73 97.05
CA ILE A 9 -12.28 20.78 96.54
C ILE A 9 -12.96 19.69 95.70
N LEU A 10 -14.10 19.19 96.16
CA LEU A 10 -14.84 18.13 95.47
C LEU A 10 -15.40 18.60 94.11
N LEU A 11 -15.84 19.86 94.01
CA LEU A 11 -16.24 20.51 92.76
C LEU A 11 -15.08 20.67 91.76
N ILE A 12 -13.88 20.99 92.24
CA ILE A 12 -12.69 21.11 91.37
C ILE A 12 -12.28 19.74 90.84
N VAL A 13 -12.31 18.71 91.67
CA VAL A 13 -12.02 17.33 91.25
C VAL A 13 -13.05 16.85 90.21
N LEU A 14 -14.32 17.15 90.41
CA LEU A 14 -15.38 16.86 89.44
C LEU A 14 -15.14 17.60 88.11
N ALA A 15 -14.79 18.88 88.16
CA ALA A 15 -14.50 19.66 86.96
C ALA A 15 -13.31 19.11 86.16
N ILE A 16 -12.25 18.65 86.83
CA ILE A 16 -11.10 18.00 86.20
C ILE A 16 -11.50 16.66 85.58
N ALA A 17 -12.32 15.85 86.26
CA ALA A 17 -12.80 14.58 85.72
C ALA A 17 -13.68 14.79 84.46
N VAL A 18 -14.56 15.80 84.48
CA VAL A 18 -15.39 16.17 83.33
C VAL A 18 -14.53 16.68 82.17
N LEU A 19 -13.53 17.54 82.43
CA LEU A 19 -12.59 18.01 81.42
C LEU A 19 -11.76 16.87 80.82
N GLY A 20 -11.30 15.93 81.65
CA GLY A 20 -10.58 14.73 81.19
C GLY A 20 -11.45 13.84 80.31
N TYR A 21 -12.72 13.63 80.70
CA TYR A 21 -13.67 12.88 79.89
C TYR A 21 -13.97 13.57 78.55
N LEU A 22 -14.22 14.89 78.56
CA LEU A 22 -14.44 15.66 77.33
C LEU A 22 -13.20 15.63 76.43
N PHE A 23 -11.99 15.77 76.98
CA PHE A 23 -10.75 15.70 76.20
C PHE A 23 -10.56 14.31 75.58
N TYR A 24 -10.73 13.25 76.38
CA TYR A 24 -10.59 11.87 75.90
C TYR A 24 -11.60 11.57 74.79
N ASN A 25 -12.87 11.95 74.99
CA ASN A 25 -13.94 11.59 74.07
C ASN A 25 -14.00 12.47 72.81
N PHE A 26 -13.73 13.78 72.91
CA PHE A 26 -13.81 14.70 71.75
C PHE A 26 -12.48 14.91 71.03
N ILE A 27 -11.35 14.89 71.73
CA ILE A 27 -10.05 15.25 71.13
C ILE A 27 -9.22 13.99 70.86
N TYR A 28 -9.07 13.11 71.85
CA TYR A 28 -8.24 11.92 71.66
C TYR A 28 -8.89 10.92 70.70
N LEU A 29 -10.13 10.50 70.95
CA LEU A 29 -10.84 9.55 70.08
C LEU A 29 -10.95 10.06 68.64
N SER A 30 -11.34 11.32 68.46
CA SER A 30 -11.48 11.90 67.11
C SER A 30 -10.15 11.95 66.35
N ASN A 31 -9.02 12.20 67.05
CA ASN A 31 -7.71 12.19 66.41
C ASN A 31 -7.21 10.76 66.13
N GLU A 32 -7.50 9.79 66.98
CA GLU A 32 -7.17 8.37 66.79
C GLU A 32 -7.91 7.79 65.57
N GLU A 33 -9.21 8.05 65.45
CA GLU A 33 -10.00 7.68 64.26
C GLU A 33 -9.45 8.33 62.98
N LYS A 34 -9.02 9.60 63.08
CA LYS A 34 -8.46 10.34 61.94
C LYS A 34 -7.11 9.77 61.50
N ILE A 35 -6.23 9.42 62.44
CA ILE A 35 -4.96 8.75 62.15
C ILE A 35 -5.21 7.38 61.53
N ALA A 36 -6.10 6.57 62.10
CA ALA A 36 -6.46 5.26 61.54
C ALA A 36 -7.04 5.37 60.12
N SER A 37 -7.86 6.39 59.85
CA SER A 37 -8.40 6.63 58.50
C SER A 37 -7.32 7.05 57.50
N LEU A 38 -6.34 7.85 57.93
CA LEU A 38 -5.22 8.29 57.10
C LEU A 38 -4.24 7.14 56.83
N GLU A 39 -4.00 6.28 57.82
CA GLU A 39 -3.19 5.06 57.64
C GLU A 39 -3.85 4.09 56.66
N ALA A 40 -5.16 3.88 56.77
CA ALA A 40 -5.92 3.07 55.82
C ALA A 40 -5.93 3.67 54.41
N GLU A 41 -6.07 4.99 54.28
CA GLU A 41 -5.98 5.69 52.99
C GLU A 41 -4.58 5.56 52.36
N LEU A 42 -3.52 5.65 53.18
CA LEU A 42 -2.14 5.46 52.74
C LEU A 42 -1.90 4.04 52.24
N GLU A 43 -2.39 3.03 52.95
CA GLU A 43 -2.31 1.62 52.53
C GLU A 43 -2.99 1.40 51.18
N VAL A 44 -4.23 1.89 51.01
CA VAL A 44 -4.96 1.83 49.73
C VAL A 44 -4.19 2.54 48.62
N LYS A 45 -3.60 3.71 48.91
CA LYS A 45 -2.81 4.47 47.93
C LYS A 45 -1.54 3.74 47.52
N ASN A 46 -0.86 3.07 48.45
CA ASN A 46 0.30 2.25 48.12
C ASN A 46 -0.08 1.05 47.26
N THR A 47 -1.16 0.35 47.58
CA THR A 47 -1.65 -0.77 46.75
C THR A 47 -2.01 -0.29 45.34
N GLN A 48 -2.66 0.87 45.19
CA GLN A 48 -2.93 1.47 43.88
C GLN A 48 -1.65 1.79 43.10
N VAL A 49 -0.62 2.30 43.78
CA VAL A 49 0.68 2.57 43.16
C VAL A 49 1.36 1.28 42.71
N ASP A 50 1.34 0.23 43.52
CA ASP A 50 1.92 -1.07 43.18
C ASP A 50 1.20 -1.73 41.99
N GLU A 51 -0.13 -1.66 41.96
CA GLU A 51 -0.95 -2.11 40.82
C GLU A 51 -0.63 -1.32 39.54
N LEU A 52 -0.49 0.00 39.65
CA LEU A 52 -0.10 0.85 38.52
C LEU A 52 1.32 0.52 38.03
N MET A 53 2.30 0.37 38.92
CA MET A 53 3.65 -0.02 38.54
C MET A 53 3.68 -1.37 37.84
N LYS A 54 2.90 -2.34 38.32
CA LYS A 54 2.76 -3.64 37.68
C LYS A 54 2.15 -3.51 36.28
N SER A 55 1.07 -2.73 36.14
CA SER A 55 0.44 -2.49 34.82
C SER A 55 1.38 -1.81 33.82
N ILE A 56 2.26 -0.91 34.28
CA ILE A 56 3.28 -0.27 33.46
C ILE A 56 4.31 -1.29 33.00
N GLU A 57 4.80 -2.14 33.89
CA GLU A 57 5.78 -3.18 33.54
C GLU A 57 5.18 -4.22 32.58
N ASP A 58 3.97 -4.69 32.85
CA ASP A 58 3.23 -5.61 31.97
C ASP A 58 3.02 -4.96 30.58
N SER A 59 2.72 -3.65 30.53
CA SER A 59 2.57 -2.92 29.26
C SER A 59 3.89 -2.80 28.50
N ARG A 60 5.02 -2.69 29.21
CA ARG A 60 6.36 -2.62 28.63
C ARG A 60 6.73 -3.95 28.00
N GLU A 61 6.53 -5.05 28.74
CA GLU A 61 6.76 -6.41 28.23
C GLU A 61 5.86 -6.73 27.03
N LEU A 62 4.58 -6.34 27.09
CA LEU A 62 3.65 -6.54 26.00
C LEU A 62 4.05 -5.74 24.74
N ASN A 63 4.53 -4.51 24.91
CA ASN A 63 5.04 -3.69 23.81
C ASN A 63 6.33 -4.26 23.20
N GLU A 64 7.23 -4.83 24.02
CA GLU A 64 8.43 -5.53 23.52
C GLU A 64 8.05 -6.76 22.70
N LYS A 65 7.16 -7.62 23.21
CA LYS A 65 6.63 -8.78 22.48
C LYS A 65 5.89 -8.38 21.21
N PHE A 66 5.11 -7.31 21.26
CA PHE A 66 4.41 -6.78 20.10
C PHE A 66 5.39 -6.35 19.00
N LYS A 67 6.47 -5.65 19.37
CA LYS A 67 7.51 -5.27 18.42
C LYS A 67 8.23 -6.48 17.81
N GLU A 68 8.56 -7.48 18.63
CA GLU A 68 9.19 -8.72 18.19
C GLU A 68 8.29 -9.46 17.19
N LEU A 69 7.02 -9.66 17.54
CA LEU A 69 6.04 -10.33 16.67
C LEU A 69 5.80 -9.54 15.37
N ASN A 70 5.72 -8.21 15.47
CA ASN A 70 5.54 -7.37 14.29
C ASN A 70 6.76 -7.45 13.34
N PHE A 71 7.97 -7.52 13.89
CA PHE A 71 9.18 -7.77 13.11
C PHE A 71 9.16 -9.16 12.47
N GLU A 72 8.80 -10.19 13.22
CA GLU A 72 8.72 -11.57 12.73
C GLU A 72 7.70 -11.73 11.59
N ILE A 73 6.49 -11.16 11.75
CA ILE A 73 5.46 -11.16 10.69
C ILE A 73 5.96 -10.41 9.46
N SER A 74 6.63 -9.27 9.64
CA SER A 74 7.19 -8.50 8.53
C SER A 74 8.27 -9.29 7.78
N ASP A 75 9.14 -10.00 8.50
CA ASP A 75 10.23 -10.78 7.91
C ASP A 75 9.70 -12.02 7.18
N MET A 76 8.78 -12.77 7.79
CA MET A 76 8.17 -13.96 7.19
C MET A 76 7.30 -13.63 5.97
N SER A 77 6.59 -12.50 5.99
CA SER A 77 5.72 -12.11 4.87
C SER A 77 6.51 -11.57 3.69
N LYS A 78 7.79 -11.17 3.85
CA LYS A 78 8.58 -10.49 2.82
C LYS A 78 8.74 -11.28 1.52
N ILE A 79 8.84 -12.60 1.60
CA ILE A 79 9.01 -13.47 0.44
C ILE A 79 7.72 -13.64 -0.38
N TYR A 80 6.58 -13.13 0.08
CA TYR A 80 5.30 -13.25 -0.63
C TYR A 80 4.89 -11.90 -1.20
N LEU A 81 4.03 -11.91 -2.22
CA LEU A 81 3.48 -10.68 -2.81
C LEU A 81 2.49 -10.04 -1.81
N PRO A 82 2.30 -8.71 -1.77
CA PRO A 82 1.24 -8.07 -1.00
C PRO A 82 -0.14 -8.29 -1.65
N ASP A 83 -0.19 -8.27 -2.99
CA ASP A 83 -1.36 -8.48 -3.83
C ASP A 83 -0.97 -9.19 -5.14
N LEU A 84 -1.96 -9.74 -5.85
CA LEU A 84 -1.79 -10.47 -7.11
C LEU A 84 -2.28 -9.63 -8.29
N ASP A 85 -1.57 -8.54 -8.58
CA ASP A 85 -1.83 -7.76 -9.78
C ASP A 85 -1.38 -8.54 -11.03
N GLN A 86 -2.36 -9.06 -11.78
CA GLN A 86 -2.13 -9.85 -12.98
C GLN A 86 -1.30 -9.08 -14.04
N GLY A 87 -1.50 -7.76 -14.18
CA GLY A 87 -0.75 -6.94 -15.14
C GLY A 87 0.74 -6.92 -14.80
N LYS A 88 1.08 -6.73 -13.52
CA LYS A 88 2.47 -6.77 -13.05
C LYS A 88 3.11 -8.14 -13.25
N LEU A 89 2.35 -9.21 -13.01
CA LEU A 89 2.83 -10.60 -13.15
C LEU A 89 3.05 -11.01 -14.62
N ILE A 90 2.18 -10.56 -15.53
CA ILE A 90 2.36 -10.74 -16.98
C ILE A 90 3.71 -10.17 -17.40
N LEU A 91 3.99 -8.91 -17.05
CA LEU A 91 5.26 -8.27 -17.41
C LEU A 91 6.48 -8.91 -16.77
N PHE A 92 6.36 -9.27 -15.50
CA PHE A 92 7.45 -9.96 -14.80
C PHE A 92 7.83 -11.25 -15.54
N ILE A 93 6.84 -12.05 -15.93
CA ILE A 93 7.07 -13.31 -16.64
C ILE A 93 7.54 -13.08 -18.07
N ASP A 94 6.95 -12.12 -18.80
CA ASP A 94 7.34 -11.75 -20.16
C ASP A 94 8.83 -11.38 -20.23
N LYS A 95 9.26 -10.47 -19.35
CA LYS A 95 10.67 -10.08 -19.22
C LYS A 95 11.59 -11.27 -18.95
N LYS A 96 11.17 -12.19 -18.06
CA LYS A 96 11.97 -13.38 -17.71
C LYS A 96 12.03 -14.39 -18.84
N ILE A 97 10.95 -14.55 -19.59
CA ILE A 97 10.93 -15.39 -20.80
C ILE A 97 11.94 -14.84 -21.83
N ASP A 98 11.95 -13.53 -22.06
CA ASP A 98 12.86 -12.88 -23.00
C ASP A 98 14.32 -12.94 -22.55
N GLU A 99 14.60 -12.67 -21.26
CA GLU A 99 15.96 -12.68 -20.68
C GLU A 99 16.66 -14.03 -20.90
N TYR A 100 15.89 -15.13 -20.87
CA TYR A 100 16.39 -16.49 -21.02
C TYR A 100 16.02 -17.13 -22.37
N ASN A 101 15.65 -16.35 -23.39
CA ASN A 101 15.34 -16.85 -24.75
C ASN A 101 14.33 -18.02 -24.78
N ILE A 102 13.32 -17.98 -23.90
CA ILE A 102 12.29 -19.01 -23.83
C ILE A 102 11.22 -18.70 -24.90
N GLU A 103 11.01 -19.60 -25.86
CA GLU A 103 9.94 -19.42 -26.84
C GLU A 103 8.62 -19.91 -26.25
N THR A 104 7.65 -19.02 -26.05
CA THR A 104 6.31 -19.42 -25.59
C THR A 104 5.31 -19.44 -26.74
N SER A 105 4.42 -20.44 -26.71
CA SER A 105 3.33 -20.56 -27.69
C SER A 105 1.95 -20.32 -27.09
N ASN A 106 1.83 -20.38 -25.76
CA ASN A 106 0.62 -20.03 -25.03
C ASN A 106 0.97 -19.74 -23.57
N ILE A 107 0.38 -18.67 -23.02
CA ILE A 107 0.41 -18.35 -21.59
C ILE A 107 -1.05 -18.21 -21.15
N SER A 108 -1.42 -18.85 -20.04
CA SER A 108 -2.77 -18.79 -19.48
C SER A 108 -2.73 -18.58 -17.97
N PHE A 109 -3.70 -17.82 -17.48
CA PHE A 109 -3.79 -17.40 -16.09
C PHE A 109 -5.06 -17.99 -15.48
N THR A 110 -4.96 -18.50 -14.25
CA THR A 110 -6.15 -18.81 -13.46
C THR A 110 -6.69 -17.53 -12.84
N ASN A 111 -8.00 -17.41 -12.68
CA ASN A 111 -8.58 -16.33 -11.89
C ASN A 111 -8.08 -16.42 -10.44
N ASP A 112 -7.99 -15.27 -9.76
CA ASP A 112 -7.63 -15.18 -8.35
C ASP A 112 -8.47 -16.15 -7.53
N SER A 113 -7.81 -17.12 -6.90
CA SER A 113 -8.49 -18.13 -6.10
C SER A 113 -7.79 -18.29 -4.76
N VAL A 114 -8.59 -18.31 -3.69
CA VAL A 114 -8.08 -18.62 -2.35
C VAL A 114 -7.81 -20.12 -2.31
N ILE A 115 -6.54 -20.51 -2.24
CA ILE A 115 -6.15 -21.92 -2.11
C ILE A 115 -5.91 -22.23 -0.64
N THR A 116 -6.55 -23.31 -0.16
CA THR A 116 -6.20 -23.90 1.12
C THR A 116 -4.89 -24.66 1.01
N ILE A 117 -3.85 -24.20 1.71
CA ILE A 117 -2.57 -24.91 1.85
C ILE A 117 -2.79 -26.08 2.81
N ASN A 118 -3.37 -27.15 2.26
CA ASN A 118 -3.41 -28.45 2.90
C ASN A 118 -2.30 -29.33 2.34
N LYS A 119 -1.74 -30.19 3.19
CA LYS A 119 -1.03 -31.38 2.72
C LYS A 119 -2.09 -32.31 2.08
N GLU A 120 -2.30 -32.09 0.79
CA GLU A 120 -3.26 -32.70 -0.14
C GLU A 120 -4.77 -32.38 0.02
N GLN A 121 -5.38 -32.19 -1.16
CA GLN A 121 -6.80 -32.10 -1.55
C GLN A 121 -7.47 -30.71 -1.66
N SER A 122 -8.05 -30.51 -2.85
CA SER A 122 -8.51 -29.27 -3.48
C SER A 122 -9.94 -28.80 -3.14
N SER A 123 -10.18 -27.53 -3.48
CA SER A 123 -11.43 -26.82 -3.85
C SER A 123 -12.53 -26.53 -2.82
N ASN A 124 -12.82 -25.24 -2.62
CA ASN A 124 -14.16 -24.63 -2.80
C ASN A 124 -14.12 -23.09 -2.70
N GLU A 125 -14.81 -22.42 -3.63
CA GLU A 125 -15.10 -20.98 -3.62
C GLU A 125 -16.16 -20.61 -2.56
N ALA A 126 -15.85 -19.62 -1.72
CA ALA A 126 -16.76 -18.61 -1.18
C ALA A 126 -15.91 -17.61 -0.36
N GLY A 127 -16.17 -16.31 -0.50
CA GLY A 127 -15.36 -15.23 0.07
C GLY A 127 -15.11 -15.31 1.58
N TYR A 128 -13.94 -15.81 1.95
CA TYR A 128 -13.40 -15.71 3.30
C TYR A 128 -12.32 -14.63 3.31
N ARG A 129 -12.52 -13.60 4.15
CA ARG A 129 -11.49 -12.59 4.46
C ARG A 129 -10.42 -13.22 5.34
N TYR A 130 -9.14 -12.93 5.07
CA TYR A 130 -8.01 -13.57 5.75
C TYR A 130 -7.81 -13.00 7.17
N ARG A 131 -7.27 -13.81 8.10
CA ARG A 131 -7.05 -13.37 9.50
C ARG A 131 -6.01 -12.25 9.59
N LEU A 132 -5.01 -12.26 8.72
CA LEU A 132 -4.07 -11.13 8.62
C LEU A 132 -4.76 -9.88 8.06
N GLU A 133 -5.89 -9.98 7.36
CA GLU A 133 -6.64 -8.83 6.81
C GLU A 133 -7.36 -8.19 7.95
N GLU A 134 -8.04 -9.03 8.71
CA GLU A 134 -8.74 -8.65 9.90
C GLU A 134 -7.77 -7.99 10.89
N LEU A 135 -6.59 -8.57 11.09
CA LEU A 135 -5.56 -7.98 11.93
C LEU A 135 -5.00 -6.67 11.35
N LYS A 136 -4.75 -6.60 10.04
CA LYS A 136 -4.33 -5.37 9.33
C LYS A 136 -5.37 -4.28 9.52
N ASP A 137 -6.64 -4.58 9.26
CA ASP A 137 -7.76 -3.66 9.39
C ASP A 137 -7.93 -3.20 10.84
N ILE A 138 -7.82 -4.11 11.83
CA ILE A 138 -7.85 -3.77 13.26
C ILE A 138 -6.66 -2.85 13.60
N TYR A 139 -5.47 -3.16 13.10
CA TYR A 139 -4.24 -2.40 13.35
C TYR A 139 -4.31 -0.98 12.79
N PHE A 140 -4.78 -0.81 11.55
CA PHE A 140 -4.83 0.48 10.87
C PHE A 140 -6.10 1.30 11.17
N ASN A 141 -7.26 0.66 11.38
CA ASN A 141 -8.54 1.36 11.48
C ASN A 141 -9.10 1.50 12.91
N ASN A 142 -8.42 1.03 13.96
CA ASN A 142 -8.88 1.14 15.37
C ASN A 142 -10.34 0.69 15.58
N ILE A 143 -10.80 -0.35 14.86
CA ILE A 143 -12.15 -0.87 15.04
C ILE A 143 -12.16 -1.73 16.31
N VAL A 144 -12.62 -1.15 17.42
CA VAL A 144 -12.93 -1.90 18.65
C VAL A 144 -14.27 -2.59 18.45
N ASP A 145 -14.25 -3.81 17.90
CA ASP A 145 -15.44 -4.65 17.96
C ASP A 145 -15.44 -5.43 19.28
N ASN A 146 -16.27 -4.96 20.20
CA ASN A 146 -16.43 -5.50 21.53
C ASN A 146 -17.46 -6.63 21.47
N GLN A 147 -17.06 -7.83 21.05
CA GLN A 147 -17.80 -9.05 21.36
C GLN A 147 -16.84 -10.15 21.83
N GLY A 148 -16.78 -10.30 23.16
CA GLY A 148 -16.25 -11.48 23.80
C GLY A 148 -17.14 -12.69 23.49
N GLY A 149 -16.53 -13.69 22.86
CA GLY A 149 -17.06 -15.04 22.74
C GLY A 149 -16.10 -16.00 23.42
N GLU A 150 -16.63 -16.74 24.40
CA GLU A 150 -15.92 -17.68 25.26
C GLU A 150 -15.14 -18.75 24.46
N GLU A 151 -13.91 -19.01 24.93
CA GLU A 151 -13.06 -20.13 24.51
C GLU A 151 -13.78 -21.46 24.74
N ASN A 152 -13.95 -22.24 23.67
CA ASN A 152 -13.96 -23.70 23.69
C ASN A 152 -13.99 -24.22 22.25
N GLN A 153 -12.82 -24.32 21.59
CA GLN A 153 -12.66 -25.24 20.46
C GLN A 153 -11.27 -25.88 20.54
N GLU A 154 -11.29 -27.21 20.53
CA GLU A 154 -10.15 -28.11 20.43
C GLU A 154 -9.19 -27.66 19.31
N GLU A 155 -7.89 -27.94 19.47
CA GLU A 155 -6.85 -27.75 18.44
C GLU A 155 -7.20 -28.52 17.16
N GLN A 156 -8.06 -27.96 16.31
CA GLN A 156 -8.10 -28.26 14.89
C GLN A 156 -6.92 -27.54 14.26
N LEU A 157 -5.98 -28.33 13.74
CA LEU A 157 -4.87 -27.86 12.90
C LEU A 157 -5.41 -26.84 11.88
N SER A 158 -5.00 -25.59 12.06
CA SER A 158 -5.47 -24.46 11.25
C SER A 158 -5.18 -24.71 9.77
N GLN A 159 -6.24 -24.82 8.96
CA GLN A 159 -6.15 -24.67 7.51
C GLN A 159 -5.71 -23.23 7.22
N SER A 160 -4.53 -23.09 6.61
CA SER A 160 -4.05 -21.80 6.13
C SER A 160 -4.52 -21.61 4.69
N ASN A 161 -5.15 -20.48 4.41
CA ASN A 161 -5.57 -20.09 3.07
C ASN A 161 -4.71 -18.92 2.60
N ALA A 162 -4.24 -18.96 1.36
CA ALA A 162 -3.53 -17.85 0.73
C ALA A 162 -4.15 -17.59 -0.64
N ASP A 163 -4.22 -16.32 -1.02
CA ASP A 163 -4.59 -15.95 -2.38
C ASP A 163 -3.51 -16.47 -3.31
N ASN A 164 -3.96 -17.12 -4.39
CA ASN A 164 -3.09 -17.72 -5.37
C ASN A 164 -3.52 -17.39 -6.78
N LEU A 165 -2.52 -17.12 -7.61
CA LEU A 165 -2.64 -17.01 -9.05
C LEU A 165 -1.65 -17.97 -9.68
N GLN A 166 -2.16 -18.83 -10.58
CA GLN A 166 -1.35 -19.79 -11.29
C GLN A 166 -1.17 -19.36 -12.75
N ILE A 167 0.09 -19.34 -13.19
CA ILE A 167 0.49 -19.10 -14.57
C ILE A 167 0.87 -20.43 -15.20
N ASN A 168 0.18 -20.78 -16.28
CA ASN A 168 0.43 -21.98 -17.07
C ASN A 168 1.02 -21.59 -18.42
N LEU A 169 2.22 -22.08 -18.72
CA LEU A 169 2.96 -21.74 -19.94
C LEU A 169 3.39 -23.00 -20.72
N ASN A 170 3.28 -22.93 -22.05
CA ASN A 170 3.88 -23.89 -22.95
C ASN A 170 5.12 -23.27 -23.60
N PHE A 171 6.25 -23.95 -23.50
CA PHE A 171 7.55 -23.40 -23.90
C PHE A 171 8.34 -24.33 -24.80
N ASN A 172 9.26 -23.75 -25.56
CA ASN A 172 10.42 -24.40 -26.16
C ASN A 172 11.67 -23.58 -25.83
N ALA A 173 12.74 -24.22 -25.38
CA ALA A 173 13.98 -23.54 -25.01
C ALA A 173 15.19 -24.46 -25.16
N ASP A 174 16.41 -23.91 -25.24
CA ASP A 174 17.63 -24.70 -25.03
C ASP A 174 17.66 -25.23 -23.58
N TYR A 175 18.24 -26.41 -23.38
CA TYR A 175 18.38 -27.02 -22.06
C TYR A 175 19.03 -26.10 -21.03
N TYR A 176 20.08 -25.37 -21.40
CA TYR A 176 20.81 -24.52 -20.44
C TYR A 176 20.03 -23.26 -20.10
N ASP A 177 19.42 -22.64 -21.10
CA ASP A 177 18.56 -21.48 -20.93
C ASP A 177 17.36 -21.79 -20.02
N LEU A 178 16.72 -22.96 -20.19
CA LEU A 178 15.66 -23.42 -19.31
C LEU A 178 16.14 -23.63 -17.87
N LEU A 179 17.35 -24.17 -17.68
CA LEU A 179 17.91 -24.41 -16.36
C LEU A 179 18.21 -23.09 -15.64
N ASP A 180 18.75 -22.12 -16.36
CA ASP A 180 19.03 -20.78 -15.82
C ASP A 180 17.73 -20.04 -15.50
N PHE A 181 16.71 -20.15 -16.36
CA PHE A 181 15.37 -19.63 -16.10
C PHE A 181 14.76 -20.22 -14.82
N ILE A 182 14.76 -21.55 -14.66
CA ILE A 182 14.24 -22.20 -13.45
C ILE A 182 15.04 -21.78 -12.21
N ASN A 183 16.36 -21.68 -12.32
CA ASN A 183 17.21 -21.26 -11.22
C ASN A 183 16.94 -19.79 -10.82
N ASP A 184 16.68 -18.91 -11.78
CA ASP A 184 16.33 -17.52 -11.51
C ASP A 184 14.97 -17.41 -10.82
N LEU A 185 13.95 -18.12 -11.31
CA LEU A 185 12.64 -18.19 -10.65
C LEU A 185 12.74 -18.67 -9.20
N GLN A 186 13.61 -19.64 -8.91
CA GLN A 186 13.82 -20.19 -7.57
C GLN A 186 14.59 -19.24 -6.62
N ASN A 187 15.48 -18.41 -7.16
CA ASN A 187 16.28 -17.47 -6.38
C ASN A 187 15.72 -16.04 -6.43
N ASN A 188 14.49 -15.89 -6.91
CA ASN A 188 13.83 -14.61 -7.04
C ASN A 188 13.57 -13.96 -5.67
N GLN A 189 13.30 -12.65 -5.66
CA GLN A 189 13.06 -11.89 -4.44
C GLN A 189 11.79 -12.32 -3.69
N PHE A 190 10.84 -12.89 -4.43
CA PHE A 190 9.62 -13.46 -3.90
C PHE A 190 9.48 -14.92 -4.35
N GLU A 191 8.76 -15.69 -3.55
CA GLU A 191 8.54 -17.12 -3.73
C GLU A 191 7.69 -17.38 -4.97
N ILE A 192 8.23 -18.15 -5.90
CA ILE A 192 7.53 -18.69 -7.06
C ILE A 192 7.55 -20.21 -6.94
N THR A 193 6.39 -20.83 -6.77
CA THR A 193 6.32 -22.29 -6.65
C THR A 193 6.08 -22.91 -8.02
N LEU A 194 7.02 -23.72 -8.49
CA LEU A 194 6.84 -24.55 -9.67
C LEU A 194 5.97 -25.77 -9.30
N SER A 195 4.66 -25.70 -9.56
CA SER A 195 3.71 -26.75 -9.18
C SER A 195 3.68 -27.92 -10.17
N ASN A 196 4.02 -27.67 -11.44
CA ASN A 196 4.13 -28.70 -12.45
C ASN A 196 5.21 -28.36 -13.49
N LEU A 197 5.95 -29.37 -13.93
CA LEU A 197 6.91 -29.27 -15.03
C LEU A 197 6.89 -30.58 -15.84
N ALA A 198 6.40 -30.49 -17.07
CA ALA A 198 6.41 -31.60 -18.02
C ALA A 198 7.38 -31.27 -19.17
N LEU A 199 8.41 -32.10 -19.34
CA LEU A 199 9.47 -31.90 -20.33
C LEU A 199 9.40 -32.98 -21.41
N THR A 200 9.56 -32.55 -22.65
CA THR A 200 9.71 -33.40 -23.84
C THR A 200 10.99 -32.99 -24.55
N VAL A 201 11.91 -33.94 -24.70
CA VAL A 201 13.19 -33.69 -25.38
C VAL A 201 12.96 -33.67 -26.89
N GLY A 202 13.33 -32.56 -27.52
CA GLY A 202 13.35 -32.38 -28.97
C GLY A 202 14.71 -32.69 -29.59
N GLU A 203 14.91 -32.24 -30.83
CA GLU A 203 16.21 -32.31 -31.50
C GLU A 203 17.10 -31.10 -31.10
N ASN A 204 18.43 -31.25 -31.23
CA ASN A 204 19.40 -30.16 -31.05
C ASN A 204 19.37 -29.46 -29.67
N ASN A 205 19.22 -30.21 -28.57
CA ASN A 205 19.22 -29.67 -27.19
C ASN A 205 18.02 -28.78 -26.84
N ILE A 206 17.03 -28.73 -27.73
CA ILE A 206 15.77 -28.03 -27.49
C ILE A 206 14.86 -28.92 -26.64
N ILE A 207 14.30 -28.34 -25.59
CA ILE A 207 13.31 -28.95 -24.72
C ILE A 207 12.00 -28.20 -24.93
N GLY A 208 10.97 -28.94 -25.32
CA GLY A 208 9.60 -28.45 -25.33
C GLY A 208 8.86 -28.94 -24.09
N GLY A 209 7.91 -28.17 -23.59
CA GLY A 209 7.21 -28.57 -22.38
C GLY A 209 6.07 -27.67 -21.97
N SER A 210 5.48 -28.03 -20.84
CA SER A 210 4.49 -27.21 -20.12
C SER A 210 4.94 -27.03 -18.69
N MET A 211 4.79 -25.82 -18.17
CA MET A 211 5.14 -25.43 -16.80
C MET A 211 3.95 -24.71 -16.15
N SER A 212 3.74 -24.99 -14.86
CA SER A 212 2.76 -24.30 -14.02
C SER A 212 3.47 -23.66 -12.84
N MET A 213 3.30 -22.35 -12.68
CA MET A 213 3.90 -21.55 -11.62
C MET A 213 2.80 -20.95 -10.76
N ASP A 214 2.93 -21.10 -9.44
CA ASP A 214 1.99 -20.60 -8.44
C ASP A 214 2.61 -19.40 -7.73
N PHE A 215 1.88 -18.29 -7.74
CA PHE A 215 2.20 -17.05 -7.03
C PHE A 215 1.26 -16.92 -5.84
N TYR A 216 1.78 -16.48 -4.70
CA TYR A 216 1.00 -16.32 -3.48
C TYR A 216 1.09 -14.89 -2.97
N SER A 217 -0.05 -14.35 -2.53
CA SER A 217 -0.05 -13.08 -1.81
C SER A 217 -0.38 -13.24 -0.32
N ILE A 218 0.34 -12.48 0.48
CA ILE A 218 0.12 -12.28 1.90
C ILE A 218 0.13 -10.77 2.15
N PRO A 219 -1.01 -10.19 2.53
CA PRO A 219 -1.10 -8.75 2.72
C PRO A 219 -0.23 -8.27 3.87
N LYS A 220 0.40 -7.11 3.66
CA LYS A 220 1.45 -6.59 4.54
C LYS A 220 0.86 -5.73 5.64
N LEU A 221 1.50 -5.78 6.81
CA LEU A 221 1.20 -4.90 7.94
C LEU A 221 1.93 -3.56 7.87
N HIS A 222 2.87 -3.39 6.94
CA HIS A 222 3.65 -2.17 6.71
C HIS A 222 3.72 -1.90 5.20
N GLU A 223 3.97 -0.64 4.83
CA GLU A 223 4.30 -0.28 3.46
C GLU A 223 5.55 -1.04 3.00
N HIS A 224 5.48 -1.61 1.80
CA HIS A 224 6.58 -2.33 1.19
C HIS A 224 6.64 -1.99 -0.29
N ASP A 225 7.80 -1.55 -0.77
CA ASP A 225 8.06 -1.33 -2.20
C ASP A 225 7.83 -2.65 -2.94
N TYR A 226 6.76 -2.71 -3.75
CA TYR A 226 6.29 -3.97 -4.32
C TYR A 226 6.20 -3.91 -5.84
N MET A 227 7.06 -4.67 -6.52
CA MET A 227 7.06 -4.88 -7.98
C MET A 227 6.94 -3.60 -8.84
N ASP A 228 7.05 -2.41 -8.25
CA ASP A 228 7.07 -1.13 -8.96
C ASP A 228 8.30 -1.05 -9.86
N TRP A 229 9.37 -1.76 -9.48
CA TRP A 229 10.56 -1.96 -10.29
C TRP A 229 10.30 -2.77 -11.58
N VAL A 230 9.31 -3.68 -11.62
CA VAL A 230 9.02 -4.49 -12.82
C VAL A 230 8.66 -3.57 -13.98
N TRP A 231 7.87 -2.55 -13.71
CA TRP A 231 7.50 -1.53 -14.67
C TRP A 231 8.68 -0.62 -15.06
N VAL A 232 9.49 -0.21 -14.07
CA VAL A 232 10.66 0.64 -14.30
C VAL A 232 11.73 -0.07 -15.13
N ASP A 233 11.89 -1.37 -14.95
CA ASP A 233 12.87 -2.15 -15.70
C ASP A 233 12.35 -2.65 -17.06
N TYR A 234 11.03 -2.81 -17.23
CA TYR A 234 10.45 -3.12 -18.56
C TYR A 234 10.61 -1.92 -19.51
N ILE A 235 10.59 -0.71 -18.95
CA ILE A 235 10.73 0.53 -19.71
C ILE A 235 12.17 1.03 -19.54
N GLU A 236 13.06 0.58 -20.44
CA GLU A 236 14.45 1.01 -20.46
C GLU A 236 14.54 2.56 -20.45
N SER A 237 15.09 3.12 -19.39
CA SER A 237 15.16 4.56 -19.16
C SER A 237 16.59 5.07 -19.15
N GLY A 238 16.83 6.19 -19.84
CA GLY A 238 18.17 6.77 -19.98
C GLY A 238 18.24 7.73 -21.17
N ARG A 239 19.42 8.30 -21.41
CA ARG A 239 19.76 8.91 -22.70
C ARG A 239 20.76 7.99 -23.39
N SER A 240 20.47 7.57 -24.63
CA SER A 240 21.42 6.87 -25.51
C SER A 240 22.80 7.54 -25.52
N ASN A 241 22.80 8.88 -25.47
CA ASN A 241 23.97 9.68 -25.21
C ASN A 241 23.62 10.87 -24.31
N PRO A 242 24.28 11.03 -23.16
CA PRO A 242 24.06 12.18 -22.27
C PRO A 242 24.47 13.53 -22.87
N PHE A 243 25.05 13.55 -24.08
CA PHE A 243 25.56 14.74 -24.76
C PHE A 243 24.86 15.09 -26.09
N TYR A 244 23.79 14.40 -26.52
CA TYR A 244 23.09 14.78 -27.77
C TYR A 244 22.19 16.02 -27.58
N GLU A 245 22.36 17.01 -28.47
CA GLU A 245 21.44 18.15 -28.69
C GLU A 245 20.34 17.80 -29.70
N SER A 246 19.24 18.55 -29.62
CA SER A 246 17.87 18.23 -30.04
C SER A 246 17.62 17.77 -31.49
N ASP A 247 18.56 17.94 -32.42
CA ASP A 247 18.31 17.82 -33.87
C ASP A 247 18.90 16.56 -34.55
N VAL A 248 19.20 15.50 -33.79
CA VAL A 248 19.66 14.22 -34.36
C VAL A 248 18.56 13.17 -34.22
N GLN A 249 18.31 12.39 -35.29
CA GLN A 249 17.46 11.19 -35.20
C GLN A 249 17.95 10.33 -34.03
N ARG A 250 17.10 10.22 -33.01
CA ARG A 250 17.36 9.45 -31.80
C ARG A 250 17.04 7.99 -32.09
N ASP A 251 17.96 7.07 -31.78
CA ASP A 251 17.63 5.64 -31.80
C ASP A 251 16.50 5.39 -30.79
N GLN A 252 15.40 4.81 -31.27
CA GLN A 252 14.16 4.56 -30.52
C GLN A 252 14.38 3.70 -29.27
N TYR A 253 15.42 2.87 -29.27
CA TYR A 253 15.64 1.82 -28.27
C TYR A 253 16.15 2.29 -26.89
N TRP A 254 16.54 3.55 -26.69
CA TRP A 254 17.23 3.96 -25.44
C TRP A 254 16.77 5.28 -24.82
N THR A 255 15.76 5.93 -25.41
CA THR A 255 15.13 7.14 -24.87
C THR A 255 13.63 7.05 -25.13
N THR A 256 12.82 6.92 -24.09
CA THR A 256 11.36 7.04 -24.20
C THR A 256 11.01 8.33 -24.94
N ARG A 257 10.31 8.19 -26.06
CA ARG A 257 9.65 9.30 -26.74
C ARG A 257 8.24 9.39 -26.18
N TYR A 258 7.76 10.58 -25.85
CA TYR A 258 6.43 10.74 -25.27
C TYR A 258 5.41 11.01 -26.37
N ASP A 259 4.32 10.25 -26.39
CA ASP A 259 3.18 10.54 -27.26
C ASP A 259 2.44 11.78 -26.74
N PHE A 260 2.24 11.84 -25.43
CA PHE A 260 1.47 12.91 -24.77
C PHE A 260 2.29 13.66 -23.74
N VAL A 261 1.97 14.94 -23.56
CA VAL A 261 2.55 15.79 -22.53
C VAL A 261 1.48 16.54 -21.77
N MET A 262 1.62 16.53 -20.44
CA MET A 262 0.85 17.37 -19.54
C MET A 262 1.78 18.27 -18.74
N ASN A 263 1.40 19.52 -18.56
CA ASN A 263 2.07 20.44 -17.65
C ASN A 263 1.08 20.87 -16.57
N ILE A 264 1.52 20.79 -15.31
CA ILE A 264 0.71 21.16 -14.14
C ILE A 264 1.45 22.22 -13.35
N LYS A 265 0.81 23.38 -13.19
CA LYS A 265 1.40 24.59 -12.62
C LYS A 265 0.47 25.23 -11.60
N PRO A 266 1.02 26.03 -10.66
CA PRO A 266 0.19 26.85 -9.79
C PRO A 266 -0.55 27.93 -10.60
N ILE A 267 -1.71 28.36 -10.09
CA ILE A 267 -2.49 29.47 -10.67
C ILE A 267 -1.73 30.81 -10.75
N SER A 268 -0.61 30.93 -10.02
CA SER A 268 0.28 32.09 -10.08
C SER A 268 1.22 32.08 -11.29
N SER A 269 1.21 31.01 -12.09
CA SER A 269 1.98 30.91 -13.32
C SER A 269 1.41 31.79 -14.42
N ASP A 270 2.27 32.23 -15.34
CA ASP A 270 1.85 32.93 -16.57
C ASP A 270 1.21 31.98 -17.61
N LEU A 271 1.27 30.67 -17.38
CA LEU A 271 0.62 29.63 -18.19
C LEU A 271 -0.59 29.06 -17.44
N PRO A 272 -1.58 28.48 -18.16
CA PRO A 272 -2.69 27.78 -17.54
C PRO A 272 -2.23 26.75 -16.52
N THR A 273 -3.04 26.54 -15.47
CA THR A 273 -2.73 25.53 -14.44
C THR A 273 -2.54 24.13 -15.00
N VAL A 274 -3.22 23.80 -16.09
CA VAL A 274 -3.12 22.52 -16.80
C VAL A 274 -3.06 22.79 -18.29
N THR A 275 -2.10 22.15 -18.97
CA THR A 275 -2.12 22.00 -20.43
C THR A 275 -1.85 20.54 -20.77
N LEU A 276 -2.61 19.95 -21.68
CA LEU A 276 -2.45 18.58 -22.18
C LEU A 276 -2.46 18.60 -23.70
N GLY A 277 -1.55 17.87 -24.34
CA GLY A 277 -1.48 17.76 -25.80
C GLY A 277 -0.58 16.62 -26.25
N GLU A 278 -0.49 16.40 -27.56
CA GLU A 278 0.52 15.55 -28.18
C GLU A 278 1.89 16.27 -28.15
N GLU A 279 2.99 15.55 -27.86
CA GLU A 279 4.32 16.17 -27.64
C GLU A 279 4.89 16.80 -28.93
N ASP A 280 4.75 16.14 -30.08
CA ASP A 280 5.29 16.57 -31.38
C ASP A 280 4.27 17.38 -32.23
N ASP A 281 3.19 17.88 -31.61
CA ASP A 281 2.19 18.74 -32.26
C ASP A 281 2.65 20.20 -32.39
N ILE A 282 3.39 20.47 -33.47
CA ILE A 282 3.91 21.80 -33.82
C ILE A 282 2.77 22.82 -34.02
N ALA A 283 1.61 22.39 -34.52
CA ALA A 283 0.47 23.27 -34.79
C ALA A 283 -0.31 23.62 -33.51
N ARG A 284 -0.18 22.79 -32.46
CA ARG A 284 -0.91 22.86 -31.19
C ARG A 284 -2.42 22.64 -31.38
N ASP A 285 -2.81 21.89 -32.41
CA ASP A 285 -4.22 21.60 -32.71
C ASP A 285 -4.82 20.61 -31.68
N SER A 286 -3.98 19.78 -31.07
CA SER A 286 -4.36 18.79 -30.04
C SER A 286 -4.46 19.37 -28.63
N TYR A 287 -3.90 20.57 -28.39
CA TYR A 287 -3.75 21.10 -27.04
C TYR A 287 -5.09 21.53 -26.43
N VAL A 288 -5.37 20.99 -25.25
CA VAL A 288 -6.45 21.43 -24.35
C VAL A 288 -5.85 22.02 -23.08
N TYR A 289 -6.57 22.95 -22.45
CA TYR A 289 -6.13 23.51 -21.17
C TYR A 289 -7.27 23.62 -20.17
N ALA A 290 -6.88 23.87 -18.92
CA ALA A 290 -7.77 24.33 -17.86
C ALA A 290 -7.00 25.27 -16.94
N ASP A 291 -7.70 26.29 -16.43
CA ASP A 291 -7.08 27.32 -15.61
C ASP A 291 -7.91 27.59 -14.34
N SER A 292 -7.59 26.89 -13.25
CA SER A 292 -8.29 27.03 -11.98
C SER A 292 -7.39 26.74 -10.77
N ASN A 293 -7.57 27.48 -9.68
CA ASN A 293 -6.89 27.17 -8.40
C ASN A 293 -7.65 26.08 -7.62
N SER A 294 -7.87 24.94 -8.27
CA SER A 294 -8.53 23.77 -7.72
C SER A 294 -8.01 22.50 -8.39
N VAL A 295 -8.49 21.34 -7.94
CA VAL A 295 -8.20 20.06 -8.58
C VAL A 295 -9.06 19.90 -9.83
N GLU A 296 -8.41 19.88 -10.98
CA GLU A 296 -9.03 19.72 -12.30
C GLU A 296 -9.21 18.24 -12.65
N SER A 297 -10.40 17.83 -13.10
CA SER A 297 -10.60 16.45 -13.54
C SER A 297 -10.30 16.30 -15.03
N ILE A 298 -9.40 15.38 -15.36
CA ILE A 298 -8.96 15.10 -16.73
C ILE A 298 -9.29 13.65 -17.05
N ASN A 299 -9.83 13.40 -18.24
CA ASN A 299 -10.06 12.05 -18.74
C ASN A 299 -9.23 11.83 -20.00
N ILE A 300 -8.52 10.72 -20.06
CA ILE A 300 -7.78 10.25 -21.22
C ILE A 300 -8.29 8.86 -21.56
N GLU A 301 -8.70 8.65 -22.80
CA GLU A 301 -9.17 7.37 -23.30
C GLU A 301 -8.31 6.96 -24.50
N VAL A 302 -7.83 5.72 -24.49
CA VAL A 302 -7.11 5.10 -25.61
C VAL A 302 -7.79 3.79 -25.96
N MET A 303 -7.87 3.47 -27.25
CA MET A 303 -8.41 2.19 -27.72
C MET A 303 -7.68 1.69 -28.97
N GLN A 304 -7.82 0.39 -29.22
CA GLN A 304 -7.34 -0.28 -30.42
C GLN A 304 -8.54 -0.77 -31.27
N ASP A 305 -8.48 -0.55 -32.58
CA ASP A 305 -9.39 -1.18 -33.55
C ASP A 305 -8.57 -1.78 -34.69
N GLY A 306 -8.45 -3.12 -34.68
CA GLY A 306 -7.54 -3.84 -35.57
C GLY A 306 -6.08 -3.55 -35.23
N GLU A 307 -5.31 -3.06 -36.20
CA GLU A 307 -3.89 -2.68 -36.03
C GLU A 307 -3.71 -1.17 -35.74
N MET A 308 -4.80 -0.41 -35.65
CA MET A 308 -4.75 1.05 -35.47
C MET A 308 -5.10 1.44 -34.03
N TYR A 309 -4.42 2.47 -33.54
CA TYR A 309 -4.62 3.03 -32.21
C TYR A 309 -5.30 4.38 -32.28
N TYR A 310 -6.13 4.67 -31.29
CA TYR A 310 -6.91 5.88 -31.23
C TYR A 310 -6.91 6.49 -29.84
N TYR A 311 -6.92 7.81 -29.75
CA TYR A 311 -6.99 8.52 -28.48
C TYR A 311 -8.03 9.64 -28.50
N LYS A 312 -8.44 10.05 -27.30
CA LYS A 312 -9.11 11.31 -27.01
C LYS A 312 -8.89 11.70 -25.56
N TYR A 313 -9.00 12.98 -25.26
CA TYR A 313 -8.93 13.47 -23.89
C TYR A 313 -9.74 14.75 -23.69
N ARG A 314 -10.07 15.03 -22.43
CA ARG A 314 -10.79 16.25 -22.06
C ARG A 314 -10.41 16.76 -20.69
N THR A 315 -10.44 18.07 -20.55
CA THR A 315 -10.50 18.81 -19.28
C THR A 315 -11.97 19.19 -19.01
N SER A 316 -12.22 19.95 -17.95
CA SER A 316 -13.53 20.57 -17.71
C SER A 316 -13.86 21.70 -18.70
N MET A 317 -12.85 22.28 -19.36
CA MET A 317 -13.00 23.41 -20.28
C MET A 317 -13.07 22.99 -21.74
N GLU A 318 -12.20 22.06 -22.15
CA GLU A 318 -11.96 21.73 -23.56
C GLU A 318 -11.75 20.23 -23.74
N SER A 319 -11.95 19.75 -24.96
CA SER A 319 -11.72 18.36 -25.35
C SER A 319 -11.03 18.28 -26.69
N TYR A 320 -10.27 17.20 -26.87
CA TYR A 320 -9.70 16.83 -28.15
C TYR A 320 -10.00 15.34 -28.41
N PRO A 321 -10.71 15.02 -29.50
CA PRO A 321 -11.28 15.94 -30.48
C PRO A 321 -12.41 16.81 -29.89
N VAL A 322 -12.78 17.87 -30.62
CA VAL A 322 -13.87 18.77 -30.20
C VAL A 322 -15.20 18.03 -30.09
N ASN A 323 -15.46 17.04 -30.96
CA ASN A 323 -16.63 16.17 -30.87
C ASN A 323 -16.32 14.89 -30.06
N TYR A 324 -16.00 15.06 -28.78
CA TYR A 324 -15.48 14.01 -27.88
C TYR A 324 -16.31 12.71 -27.81
N GLU A 325 -17.62 12.80 -27.99
CA GLU A 325 -18.52 11.64 -27.84
C GLU A 325 -18.59 10.78 -29.10
N GLU A 326 -18.28 11.33 -30.28
CA GLU A 326 -18.45 10.65 -31.57
C GLU A 326 -17.13 10.42 -32.31
N GLU A 327 -16.08 11.16 -31.97
CA GLU A 327 -14.81 11.16 -32.70
C GLU A 327 -13.66 10.63 -31.86
N TRP A 328 -12.69 10.06 -32.58
CA TRP A 328 -11.45 9.52 -32.08
C TRP A 328 -10.32 9.93 -33.01
N ILE A 329 -9.14 10.18 -32.46
CA ILE A 329 -7.96 10.58 -33.24
C ILE A 329 -7.04 9.38 -33.39
N GLU A 330 -6.81 8.97 -34.63
CA GLU A 330 -5.85 7.92 -34.95
C GLU A 330 -4.43 8.41 -34.68
N PHE A 331 -3.60 7.56 -34.06
CA PHE A 331 -2.18 7.83 -33.82
C PHE A 331 -1.34 6.57 -33.93
N THR A 332 -0.03 6.76 -34.05
CA THR A 332 0.96 5.68 -33.99
C THR A 332 1.82 5.91 -32.76
N PRO A 333 1.80 5.01 -31.76
CA PRO A 333 2.67 5.12 -30.59
C PRO A 333 4.14 5.24 -30.98
N GLU A 334 4.86 6.14 -30.31
CA GLU A 334 6.26 6.43 -30.58
C GLU A 334 7.22 5.35 -30.05
N ASN A 335 6.70 4.40 -29.27
CA ASN A 335 7.42 3.24 -28.71
C ASN A 335 6.56 1.97 -28.88
N ASP A 336 7.08 0.83 -28.42
CA ASP A 336 6.29 -0.42 -28.29
C ASP A 336 5.24 -0.35 -27.16
N TYR A 337 5.05 0.84 -26.58
CA TYR A 337 4.07 1.20 -25.57
C TYR A 337 3.63 2.66 -25.79
N ILE A 338 2.45 3.00 -25.30
CA ILE A 338 1.93 4.37 -25.28
C ILE A 338 2.58 5.11 -24.11
N SER A 339 3.00 6.35 -24.31
CA SER A 339 3.81 7.08 -23.34
C SER A 339 3.33 8.51 -23.12
N MET A 340 3.37 8.94 -21.86
CA MET A 340 3.00 10.30 -21.46
C MET A 340 3.98 10.84 -20.44
N GLN A 341 4.32 12.13 -20.57
CA GLN A 341 5.09 12.84 -19.56
C GLN A 341 4.21 13.87 -18.85
N ILE A 342 4.24 13.88 -17.52
CA ILE A 342 3.59 14.89 -16.70
C ILE A 342 4.67 15.73 -16.02
N ASN A 343 4.77 16.99 -16.40
CA ASN A 343 5.63 17.96 -15.73
C ASN A 343 4.84 18.64 -14.60
N SER A 344 5.05 18.18 -13.37
CA SER A 344 4.50 18.80 -12.17
C SER A 344 5.47 19.85 -11.61
N THR A 345 5.04 20.51 -10.54
CA THR A 345 5.85 21.47 -9.78
C THR A 345 5.54 21.39 -8.30
N LYS A 346 6.54 21.62 -7.44
CA LYS A 346 6.29 21.67 -5.99
C LYS A 346 5.28 22.75 -5.62
N ARG A 347 4.46 22.52 -4.58
CA ARG A 347 3.48 23.51 -4.15
C ARG A 347 4.19 24.71 -3.52
N SER A 348 3.72 25.92 -3.86
CA SER A 348 4.29 27.18 -3.40
C SER A 348 3.81 27.62 -2.01
N GLY A 349 2.85 26.91 -1.43
CA GLY A 349 2.30 27.16 -0.11
C GLY A 349 0.87 26.60 0.05
N PRO A 350 0.21 26.86 1.19
CA PRO A 350 -1.14 26.35 1.46
C PRO A 350 -2.23 26.99 0.58
N ASP A 351 -1.98 28.13 -0.06
CA ASP A 351 -2.93 28.77 -0.97
C ASP A 351 -2.89 28.18 -2.39
N ASP A 352 -1.89 27.33 -2.66
CA ASP A 352 -1.67 26.67 -3.94
C ASP A 352 -2.46 25.37 -4.00
N GLN A 353 -3.69 25.45 -4.52
CA GLN A 353 -4.66 24.37 -4.57
C GLN A 353 -4.80 23.78 -5.98
N SER A 354 -4.00 24.27 -6.94
CA SER A 354 -4.00 23.79 -8.31
C SER A 354 -3.50 22.34 -8.35
N GLY A 355 -4.23 21.46 -9.01
CA GLY A 355 -3.90 20.03 -9.12
C GLY A 355 -4.76 19.36 -10.18
N VAL A 356 -4.56 18.05 -10.34
CA VAL A 356 -5.24 17.23 -11.34
C VAL A 356 -5.70 15.94 -10.68
N LYS A 357 -6.94 15.55 -10.97
CA LYS A 357 -7.43 14.18 -10.87
C LYS A 357 -7.47 13.57 -12.27
N LEU A 358 -6.51 12.70 -12.57
CA LEU A 358 -6.29 12.10 -13.88
C LEU A 358 -6.96 10.73 -13.97
N ASN A 359 -7.92 10.58 -14.88
CA ASN A 359 -8.56 9.31 -15.15
C ASN A 359 -8.06 8.78 -16.50
N ILE A 360 -7.44 7.60 -16.52
CA ILE A 360 -6.94 6.96 -17.75
C ILE A 360 -7.70 5.66 -18.00
N GLU A 361 -8.33 5.56 -19.17
CA GLU A 361 -8.94 4.33 -19.66
C GLU A 361 -8.15 3.81 -20.86
N ASN A 362 -7.41 2.72 -20.68
CA ASN A 362 -6.64 2.08 -21.73
C ASN A 362 -7.32 0.78 -22.18
N ASN A 363 -8.02 0.85 -23.32
CA ASN A 363 -8.67 -0.26 -23.99
C ASN A 363 -7.84 -0.76 -25.20
N SER A 364 -6.51 -0.73 -25.09
CA SER A 364 -5.58 -1.30 -26.09
C SER A 364 -4.82 -2.50 -25.53
N ASP A 365 -4.12 -3.22 -26.40
CA ASP A 365 -3.17 -4.28 -26.05
C ASP A 365 -1.82 -3.75 -25.53
N LEU A 366 -1.53 -2.46 -25.70
CA LEU A 366 -0.28 -1.83 -25.27
C LEU A 366 -0.34 -1.33 -23.83
N ILE A 367 0.84 -1.23 -23.20
CA ILE A 367 1.01 -0.51 -21.94
C ILE A 367 0.83 0.99 -22.20
N PHE A 368 0.13 1.69 -21.29
CA PHE A 368 0.15 3.15 -21.20
C PHE A 368 1.05 3.57 -20.03
N TYR A 369 2.27 3.97 -20.35
CA TYR A 369 3.26 4.49 -19.42
C TYR A 369 3.13 5.99 -19.18
N VAL A 370 3.07 6.40 -17.91
CA VAL A 370 2.96 7.78 -17.48
C VAL A 370 4.14 8.13 -16.56
N ASN A 371 4.98 9.05 -17.00
CA ASN A 371 6.13 9.53 -16.25
C ASN A 371 5.88 10.91 -15.63
N ILE A 372 5.74 10.96 -14.32
CA ILE A 372 5.50 12.17 -13.54
C ILE A 372 6.85 12.71 -13.03
N LEU A 373 7.15 13.96 -13.35
CA LEU A 373 8.41 14.63 -13.05
C LEU A 373 8.20 15.82 -12.11
N ASN A 374 9.14 15.99 -11.17
CA ASN A 374 9.19 17.09 -10.20
C ASN A 374 7.94 17.16 -9.29
N GLU A 375 7.37 16.01 -8.95
CA GLU A 375 6.18 15.93 -8.11
C GLU A 375 6.49 16.30 -6.65
N ASP A 376 5.51 16.87 -5.96
CA ASP A 376 5.61 17.11 -4.53
C ASP A 376 5.14 15.87 -3.77
N LEU A 377 6.06 14.97 -3.38
CA LEU A 377 5.67 13.72 -2.69
C LEU A 377 4.99 13.94 -1.33
N ILE A 378 5.10 15.14 -0.74
CA ILE A 378 4.44 15.46 0.52
C ILE A 378 3.03 16.01 0.26
N ASN A 379 2.85 16.82 -0.79
CA ASN A 379 1.56 17.39 -1.18
C ASN A 379 1.34 17.29 -2.70
N PRO A 380 1.06 16.07 -3.23
CA PRO A 380 1.03 15.84 -4.67
C PRO A 380 0.05 16.75 -5.41
N ARG A 381 0.38 17.13 -6.65
CA ARG A 381 -0.57 17.78 -7.56
C ARG A 381 -1.38 16.80 -8.36
N VAL A 382 -0.84 15.60 -8.61
CA VAL A 382 -1.48 14.57 -9.41
C VAL A 382 -2.06 13.51 -8.50
N GLU A 383 -3.37 13.36 -8.57
CA GLU A 383 -4.11 12.16 -8.15
C GLU A 383 -4.52 11.43 -9.42
N TYR A 384 -4.52 10.10 -9.42
CA TYR A 384 -4.87 9.33 -10.61
C TYR A 384 -5.77 8.12 -10.30
N GLU A 385 -6.60 7.77 -11.27
CA GLU A 385 -7.39 6.55 -11.36
C GLU A 385 -7.19 5.93 -12.75
N GLU A 386 -7.05 4.62 -12.82
CA GLU A 386 -6.76 3.91 -14.06
C GLU A 386 -7.67 2.70 -14.31
N SER A 387 -7.84 2.38 -15.59
CA SER A 387 -8.47 1.16 -16.07
C SER A 387 -7.66 0.62 -17.25
N GLY A 388 -7.43 -0.69 -17.27
CA GLY A 388 -6.57 -1.35 -18.26
C GLY A 388 -5.09 -1.30 -17.91
N ASN A 389 -4.21 -1.53 -18.90
CA ASN A 389 -2.76 -1.63 -18.69
C ASN A 389 -2.12 -0.24 -18.59
N VAL A 390 -2.22 0.43 -17.45
CA VAL A 390 -1.66 1.78 -17.20
C VAL A 390 -0.61 1.73 -16.09
N VAL A 391 0.47 2.48 -16.25
CA VAL A 391 1.66 2.39 -15.41
C VAL A 391 2.16 3.78 -15.07
N PHE A 392 2.29 4.09 -13.78
CA PHE A 392 2.80 5.37 -13.32
C PHE A 392 4.23 5.24 -12.76
N ARG A 393 5.10 6.17 -13.15
CA ARG A 393 6.41 6.40 -12.52
C ARG A 393 6.46 7.81 -11.98
N VAL A 394 6.64 7.96 -10.67
CA VAL A 394 6.72 9.28 -10.01
C VAL A 394 8.17 9.57 -9.63
N ASN A 395 8.69 10.72 -10.07
CA ASN A 395 10.04 11.18 -9.76
C ASN A 395 10.02 12.56 -9.08
N GLU A 396 10.92 12.75 -8.10
CA GLU A 396 11.11 14.00 -7.34
C GLU A 396 11.82 15.13 -8.09
#